data_AF-A0A931K0K5-F1
#
_entry.id   AF-A0A931K0K5-F1
#
_cell.length_a   1.000
_cell.length_b   1.000
_cell.length_c   1.000
_cell.angle_alpha   90.00
_cell.angle_beta   90.00
_cell.angle_gamma   90.00
#
_symmetry.space_group_name_H-M   'P 1'
#
loop_
_entity.id
_entity.type
_entity.pdbx_description
1 polymer ?
#
loop_
_entity_poly.entity_id
_entity_poly.type
_entity_poly.pdbx_seq_one_letter_code
_entity_poly.pdbx_strand_id
1 'polypeptide(L)'
;MTRYAWKPESRLKLDAQAAGEEIERIRLARNGRLTSEAVVEAAREEASPLHSAFEWDDETAAHEYRVTQAAHLIRSITLVPEDAAGQPDRPVRAFVNVRVDEDRSYTSTAHALSDEALRAQVLEQAWKEIEAWKRKYADLVEFARLFGVIEKLKDENAA
;
A
#
# COMPACT_ATOMS: atom_id res chain seq x y z
N MET A 1 -22.28 23.31 -6.12
CA MET A 1 -22.33 22.11 -5.26
C MET A 1 -21.05 21.32 -5.46
N THR A 2 -20.39 20.91 -4.38
CA THR A 2 -19.18 20.10 -4.46
C THR A 2 -19.57 18.66 -4.75
N ARG A 3 -18.98 18.08 -5.81
CA ARG A 3 -19.15 16.66 -6.15
C ARG A 3 -18.01 15.87 -5.55
N TYR A 4 -18.32 14.88 -4.72
CA TYR A 4 -17.36 13.93 -4.19
C TYR A 4 -17.38 12.65 -5.04
N ALA A 5 -16.21 12.05 -5.20
CA ALA A 5 -16.03 10.79 -5.90
C ALA A 5 -14.87 10.03 -5.26
N TRP A 6 -14.97 8.71 -5.24
CA TRP A 6 -13.85 7.87 -4.87
C TRP A 6 -12.73 7.96 -5.91
N LYS A 7 -11.50 7.72 -5.47
CA LYS A 7 -10.39 7.47 -6.40
C LYS A 7 -10.68 6.19 -7.20
N PRO A 8 -10.19 6.08 -8.46
CA PRO A 8 -10.51 4.94 -9.33
C PRO A 8 -10.29 3.55 -8.72
N GLU A 9 -9.32 3.39 -7.83
CA GLU A 9 -8.97 2.11 -7.19
C GLU A 9 -9.57 1.93 -5.78
N SER A 10 -10.46 2.82 -5.35
CA SER A 10 -11.11 2.68 -4.05
C SER A 10 -11.95 1.39 -4.00
N ARG A 11 -11.86 0.69 -2.87
CA ARG A 11 -12.66 -0.50 -2.59
C ARG A 11 -13.83 -0.22 -1.64
N LEU A 12 -14.01 1.04 -1.23
CA LEU A 12 -15.12 1.46 -0.39
C LEU A 12 -16.43 1.30 -1.17
N LYS A 13 -17.41 0.66 -0.54
CA LYS A 13 -18.70 0.31 -1.16
C LYS A 13 -19.82 1.30 -0.86
N LEU A 14 -19.60 2.24 0.07
CA LEU A 14 -20.56 3.29 0.39
C LEU A 14 -20.56 4.40 -0.66
N ASP A 15 -21.65 5.17 -0.71
CA ASP A 15 -21.80 6.28 -1.65
C ASP A 15 -20.79 7.40 -1.36
N ALA A 16 -20.01 7.79 -2.38
CA ALA A 16 -18.94 8.77 -2.23
C ALA A 16 -19.48 10.17 -1.93
N GLN A 17 -20.66 10.51 -2.45
CA GLN A 17 -21.26 11.82 -2.24
C GLN A 17 -21.71 11.95 -0.78
N ALA A 18 -22.49 11.00 -0.28
CA ALA A 18 -22.93 10.95 1.11
C ALA A 18 -21.73 10.92 2.09
N ALA A 19 -20.68 10.17 1.76
CA ALA A 19 -19.47 10.13 2.58
C ALA A 19 -18.79 11.48 2.68
N GLY A 20 -18.60 12.16 1.54
CA GLY A 20 -17.93 13.45 1.49
C GLY A 20 -18.71 14.55 2.20
N GLU A 21 -20.04 14.56 2.03
CA GLU A 21 -20.93 15.48 2.73
C GLU A 21 -20.90 15.28 4.25
N GLU A 22 -20.92 14.03 4.71
CA GLU A 22 -20.85 13.72 6.14
C GLU A 22 -19.49 14.09 6.75
N ILE A 23 -18.39 13.80 6.06
CA ILE A 23 -17.05 14.20 6.49
C ILE A 23 -16.94 15.73 6.59
N GLU A 24 -17.50 16.46 5.63
CA GLU A 24 -17.51 17.93 5.66
C GLU A 24 -18.38 18.47 6.79
N ARG A 25 -19.54 17.84 7.05
CA ARG A 25 -20.39 18.16 8.21
C ARG A 25 -19.62 17.99 9.53
N ILE A 26 -18.89 16.89 9.70
CA ILE A 26 -18.06 16.62 10.89
C ILE A 26 -16.98 17.69 11.04
N ARG A 27 -16.29 18.04 9.94
CA ARG A 27 -15.25 19.08 9.93
C ARG A 27 -15.81 20.43 10.37
N LEU A 28 -16.93 20.84 9.81
CA LEU A 28 -17.57 22.13 10.11
C LEU A 28 -18.07 22.19 11.56
N ALA A 29 -18.68 21.11 12.06
CA ALA A 29 -19.13 21.00 13.44
C ALA A 29 -17.99 21.11 14.47
N ARG A 30 -16.75 20.84 14.04
CA ARG A 30 -15.52 20.91 14.85
C ARG A 30 -14.65 22.11 14.50
N ASN A 31 -15.26 23.25 14.17
CA ASN A 31 -14.57 24.50 13.85
C ASN A 31 -13.53 24.36 12.72
N GLY A 32 -13.83 23.52 11.73
CA GLY A 32 -12.98 23.29 10.58
C GLY A 32 -11.91 22.21 10.78
N ARG A 33 -11.82 21.58 11.96
CA ARG A 33 -10.81 20.56 12.27
C ARG A 33 -11.39 19.14 12.18
N LEU A 34 -10.97 18.39 11.17
CA LEU A 34 -11.28 16.98 11.02
C LEU A 34 -10.16 16.12 11.63
N THR A 35 -10.50 15.12 12.44
CA THR A 35 -9.57 14.09 12.90
C THR A 35 -10.15 12.71 12.61
N SER A 36 -9.33 11.68 12.53
CA SER A 36 -9.83 10.32 12.27
C SER A 36 -10.76 9.84 13.38
N GLU A 37 -10.45 10.16 14.64
CA GLU A 37 -11.31 9.86 15.79
C GLU A 37 -12.67 10.54 15.64
N ALA A 38 -12.72 11.76 15.07
CA ALA A 38 -13.97 12.44 14.77
C ALA A 38 -14.89 11.64 13.85
N VAL A 39 -14.29 11.05 12.83
CA VAL A 39 -14.97 10.26 11.81
C VAL A 39 -15.48 8.96 12.42
N VAL A 40 -14.64 8.27 13.20
CA VAL A 40 -15.02 7.04 13.92
C VAL A 40 -16.20 7.31 14.86
N GLU A 41 -16.13 8.35 15.69
CA GLU A 41 -17.22 8.69 16.62
C GLU A 41 -18.52 8.99 15.90
N ALA A 42 -18.48 9.76 14.80
CA ALA A 42 -19.67 10.09 14.01
C ALA A 42 -20.20 8.92 13.16
N ALA A 43 -19.36 7.91 12.87
CA ALA A 43 -19.74 6.71 12.15
C ALA A 43 -20.38 5.65 13.05
N ARG A 44 -20.32 5.80 14.37
CA ARG A 44 -20.78 4.80 15.34
C ARG A 44 -22.27 4.49 15.27
N GLU A 45 -23.07 5.50 14.96
CA GLU A 45 -24.52 5.33 14.75
C GLU A 45 -24.78 4.56 13.44
N GLU A 46 -25.60 3.51 13.48
CA GLU A 46 -25.95 2.70 12.28
C GLU A 46 -26.56 3.53 11.15
N ALA A 47 -27.24 4.63 11.48
CA ALA A 47 -27.82 5.55 10.52
C ALA A 47 -26.78 6.44 9.81
N SER A 48 -25.54 6.47 10.29
CA SER A 48 -24.47 7.25 9.66
C SER A 48 -24.13 6.68 8.28
N PRO A 49 -24.01 7.51 7.23
CA PRO A 49 -23.59 7.03 5.91
C PRO A 49 -22.16 6.44 5.92
N LEU A 50 -21.38 6.72 6.96
CA LEU A 50 -20.03 6.21 7.15
C LEU A 50 -19.98 4.89 7.94
N HIS A 51 -21.10 4.44 8.54
CA HIS A 51 -21.12 3.32 9.49
C HIS A 51 -20.52 2.03 8.90
N SER A 52 -20.92 1.70 7.66
CA SER A 52 -20.46 0.51 6.95
C SER A 52 -18.99 0.54 6.49
N ALA A 53 -18.27 1.64 6.75
CA ALA A 53 -16.85 1.76 6.45
C ALA A 53 -15.94 1.14 7.53
N PHE A 54 -16.50 0.77 8.69
CA PHE A 54 -15.75 0.34 9.86
C PHE A 54 -16.16 -1.08 10.29
N GLU A 55 -15.20 -1.80 10.90
CA GLU A 55 -15.47 -3.01 11.68
C GLU A 55 -15.83 -2.60 13.11
N TRP A 56 -17.01 -3.01 13.58
CA TRP A 56 -17.56 -2.65 14.89
C TRP A 56 -17.48 -3.78 15.91
N ASP A 57 -17.13 -4.99 15.48
CA ASP A 57 -16.78 -6.07 16.39
C ASP A 57 -15.35 -5.87 16.92
N ASP A 58 -15.23 -5.51 18.20
CA ASP A 58 -13.95 -5.17 18.83
C ASP A 58 -12.93 -6.33 18.75
N GLU A 59 -13.38 -7.58 18.84
CA GLU A 59 -12.50 -8.74 18.74
C GLU A 59 -11.90 -8.87 17.34
N THR A 60 -12.73 -8.76 16.31
CA THR A 60 -12.35 -8.77 14.89
C THR A 60 -11.45 -7.58 14.57
N ALA A 61 -11.84 -6.36 14.93
CA ALA A 61 -11.05 -5.15 14.72
C ALA A 61 -9.67 -5.24 15.40
N ALA A 62 -9.61 -5.71 16.65
CA ALA A 62 -8.36 -5.87 17.37
C ALA A 62 -7.48 -6.98 16.76
N HIS A 63 -8.07 -8.06 16.25
CA HIS A 63 -7.34 -9.10 15.52
C HIS A 63 -6.71 -8.54 14.24
N GLU A 64 -7.49 -7.88 13.40
CA GLU A 64 -7.02 -7.28 12.14
C GLU A 64 -5.92 -6.23 12.38
N TYR A 65 -6.04 -5.43 13.45
CA TYR A 65 -5.00 -4.50 13.85
C TYR A 65 -3.70 -5.21 14.23
N ARG A 66 -3.76 -6.30 15.00
CA ARG A 66 -2.57 -7.11 15.33
C ARG A 66 -1.94 -7.73 14.09
N VAL A 67 -2.73 -8.21 13.13
CA VAL A 67 -2.22 -8.70 11.83
C VAL A 67 -1.48 -7.58 11.09
N THR A 68 -2.02 -6.37 11.10
CA THR A 68 -1.37 -5.19 10.51
C THR A 68 -0.06 -4.84 11.21
N GLN A 69 -0.03 -4.91 12.55
CA GLN A 69 1.19 -4.73 13.34
C GLN A 69 2.25 -5.79 13.02
N ALA A 70 1.85 -7.07 12.91
CA ALA A 70 2.73 -8.15 12.51
C ALA A 70 3.28 -7.96 11.09
N ALA A 71 2.44 -7.54 10.14
CA ALA A 71 2.88 -7.21 8.80
C ALA A 71 3.85 -6.02 8.79
N HIS A 72 3.68 -5.02 9.65
CA HIS A 72 4.65 -3.94 9.82
C HIS A 72 5.99 -4.47 10.37
N LEU A 73 5.95 -5.29 11.42
CA LEU A 73 7.13 -5.91 12.00
C LEU A 73 7.96 -6.66 10.95
N ILE A 74 7.33 -7.55 10.18
CA ILE A 74 8.01 -8.34 9.13
C ILE A 74 8.66 -7.43 8.08
N ARG A 75 7.97 -6.37 7.65
CA ARG A 75 8.47 -5.46 6.61
C ARG A 75 9.61 -4.56 7.08
N SER A 76 9.78 -4.38 8.38
CA SER A 76 10.79 -3.51 8.99
C SER A 76 12.10 -4.21 9.31
N ILE A 77 12.18 -5.54 9.21
CA ILE A 77 13.42 -6.29 9.45
C ILE A 77 14.30 -6.26 8.20
N THR A 78 15.56 -5.87 8.37
CA THR A 78 16.59 -5.84 7.33
C THR A 78 17.76 -6.75 7.66
N LEU A 79 18.41 -7.29 6.63
CA LEU A 79 19.73 -7.91 6.69
C LEU A 79 20.76 -6.87 6.27
N VAL A 80 21.90 -6.84 6.97
CA VAL A 80 23.07 -6.05 6.58
C VAL A 80 24.11 -7.05 6.08
N PRO A 81 24.18 -7.33 4.78
CA PRO A 81 25.19 -8.24 4.25
C PRO A 81 26.58 -7.61 4.43
N GLU A 82 27.60 -8.46 4.54
CA GLU A 82 29.00 -8.02 4.51
C GLU A 82 29.53 -8.14 3.08
N ASP A 83 30.37 -7.18 2.67
CA ASP A 83 31.07 -7.21 1.39
C ASP A 83 32.27 -8.19 1.43
N ALA A 84 32.99 -8.31 0.31
CA ALA A 84 34.16 -9.20 0.22
C ALA A 84 35.32 -8.85 1.18
N ALA A 85 35.31 -7.63 1.74
CA ALA A 85 36.27 -7.17 2.75
C ALA A 85 35.72 -7.28 4.18
N GLY A 86 34.53 -7.86 4.37
CA GLY A 86 33.87 -7.99 5.68
C GLY A 86 33.26 -6.69 6.19
N GLN A 87 33.05 -5.69 5.33
CA GLN A 87 32.43 -4.42 5.71
C GLN A 87 30.91 -4.47 5.47
N PRO A 88 30.09 -3.84 6.33
CA PRO A 88 28.64 -3.82 6.15
C PRO A 88 28.27 -3.08 4.86
N ASP A 89 27.54 -3.77 3.99
CA ASP A 89 26.93 -3.21 2.77
C ASP A 89 25.51 -2.69 3.07
N ARG A 90 24.86 -2.12 2.06
CA ARG A 90 23.53 -1.51 2.17
C ARG A 90 22.51 -2.52 2.75
N PRO A 91 21.73 -2.12 3.77
CA PRO A 91 20.67 -2.97 4.31
C PRO A 91 19.65 -3.34 3.23
N VAL A 92 19.33 -4.63 3.16
CA VAL A 92 18.28 -5.18 2.30
C VAL A 92 17.16 -5.74 3.16
N ARG A 93 15.93 -5.79 2.65
CA ARG A 93 14.81 -6.37 3.40
C ARG A 93 15.10 -7.84 3.70
N ALA A 94 14.82 -8.30 4.92
CA ALA A 94 15.01 -9.69 5.30
C ALA A 94 13.93 -10.60 4.70
N PHE A 95 12.72 -10.06 4.53
CA PHE A 95 11.57 -10.77 4.02
C PHE A 95 10.90 -10.02 2.86
N VAL A 96 10.47 -10.77 1.87
CA VAL A 96 9.70 -10.30 0.70
C VAL A 96 8.34 -10.97 0.64
N ASN A 97 7.36 -10.27 0.07
CA ASN A 97 6.05 -10.85 -0.15
C ASN A 97 6.05 -11.57 -1.50
N VAL A 98 5.60 -12.82 -1.50
CA VAL A 98 5.44 -13.66 -2.70
C VAL A 98 4.04 -14.28 -2.69
N ARG A 99 3.65 -14.88 -3.81
CA ARG A 99 2.47 -15.75 -3.91
C ARG A 99 2.93 -17.19 -3.94
N VAL A 100 2.35 -17.99 -3.05
CA VAL A 100 2.49 -19.45 -3.04
C VAL A 100 1.09 -19.99 -3.20
N ASP A 101 0.88 -20.82 -4.22
CA ASP A 101 -0.44 -21.24 -4.69
C ASP A 101 -1.32 -20.01 -5.02
N GLU A 102 -2.37 -19.76 -4.23
CA GLU A 102 -3.27 -18.61 -4.38
C GLU A 102 -3.08 -17.52 -3.30
N ASP A 103 -2.27 -17.81 -2.27
CA ASP A 103 -2.13 -16.97 -1.09
C ASP A 103 -0.88 -16.10 -1.11
N ARG A 104 -1.01 -14.90 -0.51
CA ARG A 104 0.13 -14.02 -0.27
C ARG A 104 0.85 -14.46 1.00
N SER A 105 2.14 -14.74 0.89
CA SER A 105 2.98 -15.12 2.03
C SER A 105 4.26 -14.29 2.08
N TYR A 106 4.93 -14.30 3.23
CA TYR A 106 6.27 -13.76 3.36
C TYR A 106 7.28 -14.90 3.34
N THR A 107 8.38 -14.70 2.63
CA THR A 107 9.53 -15.60 2.68
C THR A 107 10.83 -14.81 2.78
N SER A 108 11.92 -15.48 3.14
CA SER A 108 13.21 -14.80 3.26
C SER A 108 13.69 -14.33 1.90
N THR A 109 14.34 -13.17 1.85
CA THR A 109 14.90 -12.63 0.61
C THR A 109 15.91 -13.59 -0.01
N ALA A 110 16.73 -14.25 0.80
CA ALA A 110 17.68 -15.25 0.32
C ALA A 110 16.98 -16.41 -0.40
N HIS A 111 15.90 -16.95 0.19
CA HIS A 111 15.15 -18.05 -0.42
C HIS A 111 14.42 -17.60 -1.70
N ALA A 112 13.71 -16.46 -1.65
CA ALA A 112 13.01 -15.92 -2.80
C ALA A 112 13.95 -15.64 -3.97
N LEU A 113 15.17 -15.18 -3.69
CA LEU A 113 16.16 -14.98 -4.74
C LEU A 113 16.75 -16.31 -5.20
N SER A 114 16.98 -17.30 -4.35
CA SER A 114 17.54 -18.60 -4.81
C SER A 114 16.62 -19.41 -5.73
N ASP A 115 15.31 -19.21 -5.63
CA ASP A 115 14.30 -19.92 -6.43
C ASP A 115 13.90 -19.10 -7.67
N GLU A 116 13.91 -19.70 -8.85
CA GLU A 116 13.64 -19.00 -10.12
C GLU A 116 12.22 -18.43 -10.20
N ALA A 117 11.22 -19.20 -9.77
CA ALA A 117 9.82 -18.79 -9.82
C ALA A 117 9.54 -17.67 -8.82
N LEU A 118 10.02 -17.79 -7.59
CA LEU A 118 9.89 -16.74 -6.57
C LEU A 118 10.66 -15.47 -6.97
N ARG A 119 11.85 -15.62 -7.55
CA ARG A 119 12.64 -14.48 -8.05
C ARG A 119 11.88 -13.72 -9.13
N ALA A 120 11.26 -14.42 -10.07
CA ALA A 120 10.45 -13.81 -11.11
C ALA A 120 9.29 -13.00 -10.52
N GLN A 121 8.62 -13.50 -9.48
CA GLN A 121 7.55 -12.76 -8.80
C GLN A 121 8.05 -11.47 -8.11
N VAL A 122 9.21 -11.54 -7.44
CA VAL A 122 9.82 -10.36 -6.80
C VAL A 122 10.16 -9.30 -7.84
N LEU A 123 10.72 -9.70 -8.99
CA LEU A 123 11.04 -8.79 -10.10
C LEU A 123 9.78 -8.20 -10.73
N GLU A 124 8.75 -9.01 -10.98
CA GLU A 124 7.47 -8.54 -11.53
C GLU A 124 6.82 -7.50 -10.61
N GLN A 125 6.85 -7.73 -9.30
CA GLN A 125 6.32 -6.80 -8.31
C GLN A 125 7.10 -5.48 -8.33
N ALA A 126 8.44 -5.52 -8.42
CA ALA A 126 9.26 -4.32 -8.55
C ALA A 126 8.92 -3.54 -9.84
N TRP A 127 8.72 -4.23 -10.96
CA TRP A 127 8.30 -3.59 -12.21
C TRP A 127 6.92 -2.95 -12.10
N LYS A 128 5.94 -3.60 -11.45
CA LYS A 128 4.62 -3.01 -11.19
C LYS A 128 4.70 -1.73 -10.37
N GLU A 129 5.61 -1.67 -9.39
CA GLU A 129 5.86 -0.47 -8.59
C GLU A 129 6.47 0.66 -9.41
N ILE A 130 7.43 0.34 -10.29
CA ILE A 130 8.03 1.31 -11.22
C ILE A 130 6.96 1.88 -12.16
N GLU A 131 6.08 1.03 -12.72
CA GLU A 131 4.96 1.47 -13.56
C GLU A 131 3.97 2.35 -12.82
N ALA A 132 3.63 1.98 -11.57
CA ALA A 132 2.77 2.80 -10.73
C ALA A 132 3.40 4.17 -10.44
N TRP A 133 4.71 4.22 -10.17
CA TRP A 133 5.46 5.45 -9.98
C TRP A 133 5.47 6.31 -11.25
N LYS A 134 5.73 5.69 -12.41
CA LYS A 134 5.66 6.36 -13.71
C LYS A 134 4.29 6.98 -13.95
N ARG A 135 3.20 6.22 -13.75
CA ARG A 135 1.82 6.73 -13.90
C ARG A 135 1.53 7.89 -12.94
N LYS A 136 2.02 7.82 -11.70
CA LYS A 136 1.85 8.88 -10.70
C LYS A 136 2.51 10.20 -11.12
N TYR A 137 3.60 10.15 -11.89
CA TYR A 137 4.38 11.33 -12.28
C TYR A 137 4.40 11.56 -13.80
N ALA A 138 3.44 10.97 -14.53
CA ALA A 138 3.42 11.00 -16.00
C ALA A 138 3.36 12.43 -16.58
N ASP A 139 2.79 13.37 -15.85
CA ASP A 139 2.61 14.76 -16.29
C ASP A 139 3.86 15.65 -16.08
N LEU A 140 4.91 15.13 -15.41
CA LEU A 140 6.14 15.88 -15.16
C LEU A 140 7.15 15.63 -16.29
N VAL A 141 7.28 16.62 -17.18
CA VAL A 141 8.13 16.56 -18.38
C VAL A 141 9.61 16.30 -18.05
N GLU A 142 10.05 16.71 -16.87
CA GLU A 142 11.41 16.50 -16.36
C GLU A 142 11.78 15.02 -16.24
N PHE A 143 10.79 14.13 -16.08
CA PHE A 143 11.01 12.68 -16.00
C PHE A 143 10.91 11.94 -17.33
N ALA A 144 10.58 12.62 -18.45
CA ALA A 144 10.39 11.97 -19.75
C ALA A 144 11.60 11.11 -20.18
N ARG A 145 12.83 11.60 -19.96
CA ARG A 145 14.05 10.83 -20.25
C ARG A 145 14.17 9.58 -19.38
N LEU A 146 13.87 9.69 -18.08
CA LEU A 146 13.91 8.57 -17.14
C LEU A 146 12.91 7.48 -17.53
N PHE A 147 11.69 7.87 -17.93
CA PHE A 147 10.67 6.94 -18.41
C PHE A 147 11.14 6.18 -19.65
N GLY A 148 11.80 6.84 -20.61
CA GLY A 148 12.37 6.15 -21.77
C GLY A 148 13.44 5.12 -21.41
N VAL A 149 14.27 5.39 -20.39
CA VAL A 149 15.26 4.42 -19.89
C VAL A 149 14.58 3.23 -19.21
N ILE A 150 13.55 3.49 -18.41
CA ILE A 150 12.77 2.45 -17.72
C ILE A 150 12.14 1.47 -18.72
N GLU A 151 11.50 1.97 -19.79
CA GLU A 151 10.90 1.12 -20.83
C GLU A 151 11.95 0.26 -21.51
N LYS A 152 13.08 0.86 -21.93
CA LYS A 152 14.15 0.13 -22.58
C LYS A 152 14.70 -1.01 -21.71
N LEU A 153 14.92 -0.74 -20.42
CA LEU A 153 15.39 -1.76 -19.47
C LEU A 153 14.36 -2.88 -19.28
N LYS A 154 13.06 -2.57 -19.34
CA LYS A 154 12.00 -3.58 -19.22
C LYS A 154 12.01 -4.52 -20.42
N ASP A 155 12.14 -3.98 -21.63
CA ASP A 155 12.20 -4.76 -22.86
C ASP A 155 13.45 -5.66 -22.90
N GLU A 156 14.61 -5.13 -22.48
CA GLU A 156 15.86 -5.89 -22.41
C GLU A 156 15.80 -7.06 -21.41
N ASN A 157 15.08 -6.91 -20.30
CA ASN A 157 14.92 -7.97 -19.29
C ASN A 157 13.77 -8.95 -19.61
N ALA A 158 12.95 -8.65 -20.61
CA ALA A 158 11.86 -9.52 -21.06
C ALA A 158 12.26 -10.42 -22.25
N ALA A 159 13.41 -10.15 -22.89
CA ALA A 159 14.00 -10.90 -23.98
C ALA A 159 14.95 -12.00 -23.49
#